data_AF-A0A7X8BXY6-F1
#
_entry.id   AF-A0A7X8BXY6-F1
#
_cell.length_a   1.000
_cell.length_b   1.000
_cell.length_c   1.000
_cell.angle_alpha   90.00
_cell.angle_beta   90.00
_cell.angle_gamma   90.00
#
_symmetry.space_group_name_H-M   'P 1'
#
loop_
_entity.id
_entity.type
_entity.pdbx_description
1 polymer ?
#
loop_
_entity_poly.entity_id
_entity_poly.type
_entity_poly.pdbx_seq_one_letter_code
_entity_poly.pdbx_strand_id
1 'polypeptide(L)'
;MKSFKFIMFLILSATLTHAQVYYGLDLKKLNNYLKNIEIDEGYTFDTLTYYNGFLGTFKMDYNEIILSINSLEEALQVRGKDKLSEIKGKNRNYLYFENEVISVIYYDDVKKGVTAFLTCYLSSKEKMLQMMEKLNPEKMLNEAWQK
;
A
#
# COMPACT_ATOMS: atom_id res chain seq x y z
N MET A 1 15.61 -8.83 -40.65
CA MET A 1 15.86 -8.90 -39.19
C MET A 1 16.09 -7.55 -38.48
N LYS A 2 16.02 -6.38 -39.15
CA LYS A 2 16.15 -5.06 -38.47
C LYS A 2 14.82 -4.52 -37.90
N SER A 3 13.68 -4.94 -38.46
CA SER A 3 12.34 -4.49 -38.06
C SER A 3 11.79 -5.15 -36.79
N PHE A 4 12.13 -6.41 -36.52
CA PHE A 4 11.63 -7.16 -35.35
C PHE A 4 12.21 -6.62 -34.03
N LYS A 5 13.47 -6.18 -34.03
CA LYS A 5 14.11 -5.54 -32.86
C LYS A 5 13.44 -4.22 -32.47
N PHE A 6 12.88 -3.49 -33.44
CA PHE A 6 12.23 -2.21 -33.21
C PHE A 6 10.83 -2.38 -32.57
N ILE A 7 10.07 -3.37 -33.03
CA ILE A 7 8.77 -3.71 -32.44
C ILE A 7 8.94 -4.26 -31.02
N MET A 8 9.97 -5.09 -30.79
CA MET A 8 10.29 -5.60 -29.45
C MET A 8 10.70 -4.47 -28.48
N PHE A 9 11.44 -3.46 -28.98
CA PHE A 9 11.80 -2.27 -28.22
C PHE A 9 10.57 -1.41 -27.87
N LEU A 10 9.64 -1.23 -28.81
CA LEU A 10 8.39 -0.52 -28.59
C LEU A 10 7.48 -1.22 -27.56
N ILE A 11 7.34 -2.54 -27.64
CA ILE A 11 6.54 -3.32 -26.68
C ILE A 11 7.13 -3.23 -25.26
N LEU A 12 8.46 -3.34 -25.12
CA LEU A 12 9.15 -3.17 -23.84
C LEU A 12 8.94 -1.78 -23.24
N SER A 13 9.04 -0.71 -24.05
CA SER A 13 8.82 0.66 -23.58
C SER A 13 7.37 0.96 -23.20
N ALA A 14 6.40 0.35 -23.88
CA ALA A 14 4.98 0.48 -23.55
C ALA A 14 4.63 -0.25 -22.24
N THR A 15 5.21 -1.43 -21.99
CA THR A 15 5.02 -2.14 -20.70
C THR A 15 5.69 -1.43 -19.52
N LEU A 16 6.84 -0.78 -19.74
CA LEU A 16 7.55 -0.03 -18.69
C LEU A 16 6.84 1.27 -18.27
N THR A 17 6.14 1.91 -19.19
CA THR A 17 5.36 3.13 -18.93
C THR A 17 4.00 2.83 -18.32
N HIS A 18 3.37 1.71 -18.69
CA HIS A 18 2.08 1.30 -18.12
C HIS A 18 2.18 0.61 -16.76
N ALA A 19 3.35 0.07 -16.39
CA ALA A 19 3.58 -0.50 -15.05
C ALA A 19 3.79 0.57 -13.94
N GLN A 20 3.90 1.85 -14.29
CA GLN A 20 4.21 2.92 -13.34
C GLN A 20 2.98 3.63 -12.78
N VAL A 21 1.80 3.43 -13.37
CA VAL A 21 0.56 4.11 -12.98
C VAL A 21 -0.51 3.08 -12.67
N TYR A 22 -0.89 2.97 -11.40
CA TYR A 22 -1.98 2.11 -10.96
C TYR A 22 -2.95 2.95 -10.13
N TYR A 23 -4.21 3.01 -10.57
CA TYR A 23 -5.23 3.94 -10.03
C TYR A 23 -4.78 5.40 -9.92
N GLY A 24 -4.03 5.91 -10.90
CA GLY A 24 -3.54 7.31 -10.89
C GLY A 24 -2.38 7.57 -9.92
N LEU A 25 -1.84 6.54 -9.28
CA LEU A 25 -0.67 6.64 -8.41
C LEU A 25 0.62 6.38 -9.18
N ASP A 26 1.58 7.27 -8.98
CA ASP A 26 2.95 7.17 -9.48
C ASP A 26 3.80 6.28 -8.56
N LEU A 27 4.20 5.12 -9.07
CA LEU A 27 5.02 4.15 -8.34
C LEU A 27 6.34 4.76 -7.82
N LYS A 28 6.99 5.63 -8.61
CA LYS A 28 8.28 6.22 -8.23
C LYS A 28 8.10 7.19 -7.07
N LYS A 29 7.05 8.00 -7.10
CA LYS A 29 6.73 8.91 -5.98
C LYS A 29 6.35 8.16 -4.72
N LEU A 30 5.55 7.09 -4.84
CA LEU A 30 5.19 6.24 -3.70
C LEU A 30 6.45 5.62 -3.07
N ASN A 31 7.34 5.06 -3.90
CA ASN A 31 8.60 4.48 -3.43
C ASN A 31 9.49 5.51 -2.72
N ASN A 32 9.61 6.72 -3.30
CA ASN A 32 10.38 7.80 -2.68
C ASN A 32 9.78 8.22 -1.33
N TYR A 33 8.46 8.31 -1.23
CA TYR A 33 7.79 8.64 0.03
C TYR A 33 8.07 7.57 1.10
N LEU A 34 7.84 6.29 0.75
CA LEU A 34 8.01 5.16 1.68
C LEU A 34 9.45 4.99 2.16
N LYS A 35 10.45 5.22 1.29
CA LYS A 35 11.88 5.17 1.66
C LYS A 35 12.30 6.24 2.67
N ASN A 36 11.59 7.37 2.71
CA ASN A 36 11.94 8.51 3.54
C ASN A 36 11.12 8.56 4.84
N ILE A 37 10.16 7.66 5.03
CA ILE A 37 9.43 7.55 6.29
C ILE A 37 10.25 6.73 7.26
N GLU A 38 10.53 7.32 8.42
CA GLU A 38 10.94 6.59 9.59
C GLU A 38 9.69 6.11 10.33
N ILE A 39 9.46 4.79 10.31
CA ILE A 39 8.50 4.17 11.22
C ILE A 39 9.30 3.80 12.47
N ASP A 40 9.01 4.43 13.63
CA ASP A 40 9.75 4.06 14.86
C ASP A 40 9.61 2.56 15.14
N GLU A 41 10.61 2.04 15.87
CA GLU A 41 10.85 0.63 16.21
C GLU A 41 11.83 -0.11 15.29
N GLY A 42 12.45 0.56 14.30
CA GLY A 42 13.50 -0.06 13.49
C GLY A 42 12.98 -0.84 12.28
N TYR A 43 11.73 -0.60 11.88
CA TYR A 43 11.20 -1.05 10.60
C TYR A 43 11.85 -0.27 9.46
N THR A 44 12.59 -0.96 8.60
CA THR A 44 13.15 -0.38 7.38
C THR A 44 12.31 -0.77 6.17
N PHE A 45 12.08 0.19 5.29
CA PHE A 45 11.45 -0.08 4.01
C PHE A 45 12.38 -0.91 3.12
N ASP A 46 11.91 -2.07 2.66
CA ASP A 46 12.70 -3.00 1.86
C ASP A 46 12.38 -2.85 0.36
N THR A 47 11.13 -3.14 -0.02
CA THR A 47 10.74 -3.23 -1.43
C THR A 47 9.34 -2.65 -1.68
N LEU A 48 9.16 -2.09 -2.88
CA LEU A 48 7.85 -1.80 -3.47
C LEU A 48 7.74 -2.59 -4.77
N THR A 49 6.75 -3.47 -4.87
CA THR A 49 6.48 -4.26 -6.08
C THR A 49 5.05 -4.04 -6.55
N TYR A 50 4.80 -4.34 -7.83
CA TYR A 50 3.48 -4.32 -8.41
C TYR A 50 3.02 -5.75 -8.71
N TYR A 51 2.05 -6.25 -7.94
CA TYR A 51 1.44 -7.56 -8.14
C TYR A 51 0.01 -7.56 -7.59
N ASN A 52 -0.99 -7.47 -8.48
CA ASN A 52 -2.42 -7.30 -8.12
C ASN A 52 -2.69 -6.11 -7.15
N GLY A 53 -1.87 -5.06 -7.26
CA GLY A 53 -1.80 -3.98 -6.29
C GLY A 53 -0.36 -3.48 -6.12
N PHE A 54 -0.17 -2.35 -5.44
CA PHE A 54 1.17 -2.00 -4.93
C PHE A 54 1.38 -2.69 -3.59
N LEU A 55 2.48 -3.43 -3.48
CA LEU A 55 2.89 -4.13 -2.27
C LEU A 55 4.24 -3.57 -1.81
N GLY A 56 4.20 -2.86 -0.68
CA GLY A 56 5.36 -2.35 0.02
C GLY A 56 5.64 -3.19 1.26
N THR A 57 6.90 -3.53 1.50
CA THR A 57 7.28 -4.28 2.71
C THR A 57 8.16 -3.43 3.63
N PHE A 58 7.81 -3.41 4.91
CA PHE A 58 8.65 -2.95 6.01
C PHE A 58 9.10 -4.14 6.85
N LYS A 59 10.39 -4.23 7.18
CA LYS A 59 10.96 -5.36 7.94
C LYS A 59 11.64 -4.89 9.22
N MET A 60 11.49 -5.68 10.28
CA MET A 60 12.20 -5.56 11.55
C MET A 60 12.46 -6.96 12.10
N ASP A 61 13.71 -7.40 12.14
CA ASP A 61 14.11 -8.76 12.54
C ASP A 61 13.26 -9.85 11.84
N TYR A 62 12.44 -10.58 12.61
CA TYR A 62 11.54 -11.65 12.14
C TYR A 62 10.11 -11.17 11.84
N ASN A 63 9.84 -9.87 12.00
CA ASN A 63 8.54 -9.27 11.73
C ASN A 63 8.52 -8.56 10.38
N GLU A 64 7.46 -8.82 9.63
CA GLU A 64 7.19 -8.21 8.33
C GLU A 64 5.84 -7.51 8.37
N ILE A 65 5.81 -6.30 7.85
CA ILE A 65 4.60 -5.53 7.65
C ILE A 65 4.45 -5.26 6.17
N ILE A 66 3.29 -5.64 5.67
CA ILE A 66 2.94 -5.51 4.28
C ILE A 66 1.97 -4.33 4.16
N LEU A 67 2.43 -3.26 3.51
CA LEU A 67 1.58 -2.21 2.99
C LEU A 67 1.05 -2.65 1.63
N SER A 68 -0.27 -2.67 1.48
CA SER A 68 -0.91 -2.89 0.19
C SER A 68 -1.76 -1.69 -0.19
N ILE A 69 -1.78 -1.35 -1.47
CA ILE A 69 -2.69 -0.33 -2.03
C ILE A 69 -3.46 -0.95 -3.20
N ASN A 70 -4.78 -0.90 -3.10
CA ASN A 70 -5.70 -1.45 -4.10
C ASN A 70 -6.88 -0.48 -4.35
N SER A 71 -7.73 -0.75 -5.35
CA SER A 71 -8.99 -0.03 -5.52
C SER A 71 -9.87 -0.25 -4.30
N LEU A 72 -10.65 0.79 -3.99
CA LEU A 72 -11.65 0.73 -2.94
C LEU A 72 -12.67 -0.39 -3.22
N GLU A 73 -13.07 -0.58 -4.48
CA GLU A 73 -14.03 -1.62 -4.88
C GLU A 73 -13.51 -3.03 -4.56
N GLU A 74 -12.31 -3.39 -5.04
CA GLU A 74 -11.72 -4.70 -4.76
C GLU A 74 -11.50 -4.91 -3.26
N ALA A 75 -11.02 -3.88 -2.55
CA ALA A 75 -10.82 -3.94 -1.12
C ALA A 75 -12.14 -4.14 -0.35
N LEU A 76 -13.25 -3.56 -0.81
CA LEU A 76 -14.57 -3.76 -0.20
C LEU A 76 -15.10 -5.18 -0.40
N GLN A 77 -14.85 -5.81 -1.55
CA GLN A 77 -15.26 -7.20 -1.81
C GLN A 77 -14.54 -8.20 -0.90
N VAL A 78 -13.26 -7.96 -0.61
CA VAL A 78 -12.47 -8.77 0.32
C VAL A 78 -12.96 -8.55 1.76
N ARG A 79 -13.02 -7.28 2.19
CA ARG A 79 -13.43 -6.88 3.54
C ARG A 79 -14.86 -7.25 3.90
N GLY A 80 -15.78 -7.27 2.93
CA GLY A 80 -17.19 -7.61 3.15
C GLY A 80 -17.40 -9.04 3.67
N LYS A 81 -16.36 -9.89 3.60
CA LYS A 81 -16.36 -11.25 4.15
C LYS A 81 -15.93 -11.30 5.62
N ASP A 82 -15.27 -10.25 6.10
CA ASP A 82 -14.62 -10.22 7.41
C ASP A 82 -15.46 -9.43 8.44
N LYS A 83 -15.36 -9.81 9.71
CA LYS A 83 -15.95 -9.04 10.81
C LYS A 83 -15.01 -7.88 11.17
N LEU A 84 -15.35 -6.68 10.71
CA LEU A 84 -14.55 -5.48 10.96
C LEU A 84 -14.95 -4.78 12.27
N SER A 85 -13.96 -4.17 12.92
CA SER A 85 -14.15 -3.25 14.04
C SER A 85 -13.63 -1.87 13.69
N GLU A 86 -14.29 -0.82 14.16
CA GLU A 86 -13.83 0.55 13.96
C GLU A 86 -12.85 0.96 15.07
N ILE A 87 -11.77 1.62 14.69
CA ILE A 87 -10.76 2.16 15.59
C ILE A 87 -10.64 3.67 15.34
N LYS A 88 -10.71 4.47 16.41
CA LYS A 88 -10.51 5.92 16.32
C LYS A 88 -9.03 6.25 16.22
N GLY A 89 -8.63 6.91 15.14
CA GLY A 89 -7.32 7.54 15.03
C GLY A 89 -7.38 9.04 15.28
N LYS A 90 -6.23 9.70 15.18
CA LYS A 90 -6.02 11.12 15.48
C LYS A 90 -6.85 12.04 14.57
N ASN A 91 -6.88 11.74 13.28
CA ASN A 91 -7.51 12.59 12.26
C ASN A 91 -8.69 11.93 11.54
N ARG A 92 -8.89 10.61 11.74
CA ARG A 92 -9.96 9.84 11.13
C ARG A 92 -10.16 8.51 11.84
N ASN A 93 -11.28 7.88 11.55
CA ASN A 93 -11.51 6.50 11.94
C ASN A 93 -10.90 5.55 10.90
N TYR A 94 -10.47 4.40 11.40
CA TYR A 94 -9.89 3.29 10.66
C TYR A 94 -10.76 2.05 10.86
N LEU A 95 -10.71 1.14 9.90
CA LEU A 95 -11.28 -0.20 10.06
C LEU A 95 -10.17 -1.16 10.42
N TYR A 96 -10.46 -2.10 11.30
CA TYR A 96 -9.52 -3.09 11.79
C TYR A 96 -10.14 -4.48 11.80
N PHE A 97 -9.33 -5.43 11.39
CA PHE A 97 -9.61 -6.85 11.40
C PHE A 97 -8.47 -7.59 12.08
N GLU A 98 -8.79 -8.64 12.83
CA GLU A 98 -7.82 -9.55 13.42
C GLU A 98 -8.42 -10.95 13.53
N ASN A 99 -7.58 -11.94 13.29
CA ASN A 99 -7.85 -13.33 13.58
C ASN A 99 -6.62 -13.98 14.24
N GLU A 100 -6.62 -15.30 14.37
CA GLU A 100 -5.53 -16.04 15.01
C GLU A 100 -4.17 -15.95 14.28
N VAL A 101 -4.15 -15.43 13.04
CA VAL A 101 -2.97 -15.43 12.16
C VAL A 101 -2.48 -14.01 11.86
N ILE A 102 -3.39 -13.08 11.54
CA ILE A 102 -3.05 -11.75 11.05
C ILE A 102 -3.91 -10.66 11.67
N SER A 103 -3.34 -9.45 11.68
CA SER A 103 -4.04 -8.20 11.94
C SER A 103 -3.95 -7.31 10.70
N VAL A 104 -5.04 -6.62 10.38
CA VAL A 104 -5.13 -5.72 9.23
C VAL A 104 -5.80 -4.41 9.65
N ILE A 105 -5.19 -3.28 9.29
CA ILE A 105 -5.81 -1.96 9.45
C ILE A 105 -5.96 -1.28 8.08
N TYR A 106 -7.14 -0.71 7.83
CA TYR A 106 -7.53 -0.15 6.53
C TYR A 106 -7.70 1.36 6.61
N TYR A 107 -7.23 2.03 5.56
CA TYR A 107 -7.44 3.44 5.26
C TYR A 107 -8.10 3.57 3.89
N ASP A 108 -9.27 4.21 3.83
CA ASP A 108 -10.00 4.46 2.59
C ASP A 108 -9.90 5.94 2.17
N ASP A 109 -9.49 6.21 0.92
CA ASP A 109 -9.63 7.51 0.28
C ASP A 109 -10.71 7.42 -0.81
N VAL A 110 -11.95 7.69 -0.41
CA VAL A 110 -13.12 7.59 -1.30
C VAL A 110 -13.01 8.55 -2.49
N LYS A 111 -12.38 9.72 -2.33
CA LYS A 111 -12.22 10.69 -3.43
C LYS A 111 -11.30 10.16 -4.53
N LYS A 112 -10.26 9.43 -4.13
CA LYS A 112 -9.31 8.78 -5.04
C LYS A 112 -9.72 7.37 -5.45
N GLY A 113 -10.75 6.80 -4.81
CA GLY A 113 -11.22 5.44 -5.08
C GLY A 113 -10.21 4.35 -4.71
N VAL A 114 -9.36 4.59 -3.71
CA VAL A 114 -8.29 3.66 -3.28
C VAL A 114 -8.35 3.34 -1.79
N THR A 115 -7.87 2.15 -1.44
CA THR A 115 -7.67 1.71 -0.06
C THR A 115 -6.20 1.36 0.15
N ALA A 116 -5.60 1.89 1.20
CA ALA A 116 -4.32 1.43 1.72
C ALA A 116 -4.56 0.58 2.97
N PHE A 117 -3.87 -0.54 3.11
CA PHE A 117 -3.94 -1.37 4.31
C PHE A 117 -2.58 -1.88 4.73
N LEU A 118 -2.39 -1.97 6.05
CA LEU A 118 -1.23 -2.64 6.62
C LEU A 118 -1.66 -3.99 7.17
N THR A 119 -0.89 -5.02 6.86
CA THR A 119 -1.04 -6.38 7.38
C THR A 119 0.21 -6.77 8.15
N CYS A 120 0.02 -7.35 9.34
CA CYS A 120 1.12 -7.82 10.19
C CYS A 120 0.70 -9.11 10.92
N TYR A 121 1.67 -9.99 11.18
CA TYR A 121 1.47 -11.17 12.02
C TYR A 121 1.42 -10.76 13.49
N LEU A 122 0.36 -11.16 14.20
CA LEU A 122 0.23 -11.05 15.66
C LEU A 122 0.51 -9.65 16.24
N SER A 123 0.11 -8.58 15.53
CA SER A 123 0.25 -7.20 16.01
C SER A 123 -1.04 -6.69 16.65
N SER A 124 -0.91 -5.98 17.78
CA SER A 124 -2.06 -5.36 18.44
C SER A 124 -2.67 -4.22 17.62
N LYS A 125 -3.94 -3.92 17.89
CA LYS A 125 -4.70 -2.80 17.35
C LYS A 125 -3.97 -1.47 17.46
N GLU A 126 -3.49 -1.15 18.66
CA GLU A 126 -2.84 0.12 18.98
C GLU A 126 -1.54 0.28 18.18
N LYS A 127 -0.77 -0.81 18.06
CA LYS A 127 0.46 -0.81 17.26
C LYS A 127 0.16 -0.61 15.78
N MET A 128 -0.80 -1.35 15.22
CA MET A 128 -1.21 -1.20 13.82
C MET A 128 -1.69 0.23 13.51
N LEU A 129 -2.45 0.84 14.43
CA LEU A 129 -2.89 2.23 14.31
C LEU A 129 -1.70 3.19 14.32
N GLN A 130 -0.78 3.08 15.29
CA GLN A 130 0.40 3.94 15.35
C GLN A 130 1.24 3.86 14.08
N MET A 131 1.40 2.68 13.50
CA MET A 131 2.16 2.48 12.26
C MET A 131 1.44 3.10 11.05
N MET A 132 0.13 2.89 10.93
CA MET A 132 -0.66 3.52 9.87
C MET A 132 -0.63 5.05 9.99
N GLU A 133 -0.69 5.61 11.20
CA GLU A 133 -0.60 7.05 11.42
C GLU A 133 0.78 7.63 11.06
N LYS A 134 1.87 6.91 11.35
CA LYS A 134 3.23 7.31 10.96
C LYS A 134 3.43 7.28 9.45
N LEU A 135 2.90 6.26 8.77
CA LEU A 135 2.88 6.24 7.31
C LEU A 135 2.14 7.45 6.73
N ASN A 136 1.12 7.94 7.43
CA ASN A 136 0.27 9.03 6.99
C ASN A 136 -0.25 8.77 5.56
N PRO A 137 -1.13 7.78 5.38
CA PRO A 137 -1.59 7.32 4.07
C PRO A 137 -2.25 8.43 3.24
N GLU A 138 -2.88 9.42 3.87
CA GLU A 138 -3.42 10.58 3.15
C GLU A 138 -2.32 11.36 2.44
N LYS A 139 -1.25 11.73 3.16
CA LYS A 139 -0.09 12.42 2.61
C LYS A 139 0.62 11.56 1.56
N MET A 140 0.85 10.28 1.86
CA MET A 140 1.41 9.30 0.93
C MET A 140 0.68 9.30 -0.42
N LEU A 141 -0.64 9.14 -0.39
CA LEU A 141 -1.46 9.05 -1.60
C LEU A 141 -1.54 10.39 -2.33
N ASN A 142 -1.54 11.51 -1.61
CA ASN A 142 -1.52 12.85 -2.22
C ASN A 142 -0.21 13.12 -2.96
N GLU A 143 0.93 12.77 -2.37
CA GLU A 143 2.24 12.99 -3.00
C GLU A 143 2.44 12.07 -4.20
N ALA A 144 1.96 10.83 -4.12
CA ALA A 144 2.04 9.87 -5.21
C ALA A 144 1.03 10.12 -6.34
N TRP A 145 0.00 10.97 -6.14
CA TRP A 145 -1.03 11.19 -7.16
C TRP A 145 -0.47 11.88 -8.42
N GLN A 146 -0.89 11.40 -9.58
CA GLN A 146 -0.65 12.08 -10.86
C GLN A 146 -1.82 13.03 -11.15
N LYS A 147 -1.49 14.29 -11.45
CA LYS A 147 -2.44 15.32 -11.86
C LYS A 147 -2.69 15.27 -13.36
#